data_AF-A0A250FUR3-F1
#
_entry.id   AF-A0A250FUR3-F1
#
_cell.length_a   1.000
_cell.length_b   1.000
_cell.length_c   1.000
_cell.angle_alpha   90.00
_cell.angle_beta   90.00
_cell.angle_gamma   90.00
#
_symmetry.space_group_name_H-M   'P 1'
#
loop_
_entity.id
_entity.type
_entity.pdbx_description
1 polymer ?
#
loop_
_entity_poly.entity_id
_entity_poly.type
_entity_poly.pdbx_seq_one_letter_code
_entity_poly.pdbx_strand_id
1 'polypeptide(L)'
;MKKVNTNKYTKVTLSLERINDIIKAFVSNGHRFLVLYDSDPDKRDYVQTTLEDDTLQDRSPYLIEARVYHIKDTFTHYRKIYAKVVDVLPFFEAFYQNTPLSYENWEDVTKEFLEN
;
A
#
# COMPACT_ATOMS: atom_id res chain seq x y z
N MET A 1 1.44 10.08 -12.34
CA MET A 1 2.70 9.28 -12.30
C MET A 1 2.79 8.67 -10.91
N LYS A 2 3.26 7.44 -10.76
CA LYS A 2 3.32 6.82 -9.44
C LYS A 2 4.44 7.42 -8.58
N LYS A 3 4.12 7.65 -7.31
CA LYS A 3 5.00 8.22 -6.29
C LYS A 3 5.00 7.35 -5.05
N VAL A 4 6.12 7.38 -4.34
CA VAL A 4 6.34 6.60 -3.12
C VAL A 4 6.56 7.52 -1.94
N ASN A 5 5.87 7.22 -0.85
CA ASN A 5 6.17 7.69 0.49
C ASN A 5 6.54 6.51 1.39
N THR A 6 7.53 6.72 2.25
CA THR A 6 7.99 5.79 3.29
C THR A 6 8.76 6.59 4.34
N ASN A 7 9.29 5.96 5.38
CA ASN A 7 10.07 6.65 6.42
C ASN A 7 11.23 7.49 5.88
N LYS A 8 11.89 7.03 4.81
CA LYS A 8 13.10 7.69 4.26
C LYS A 8 12.86 8.52 3.00
N TYR A 9 11.73 8.34 2.33
CA TYR A 9 11.46 9.00 1.05
C TYR A 9 10.09 9.64 1.05
N THR A 10 9.99 10.80 0.40
CA THR A 10 8.73 11.52 0.26
C THR A 10 8.59 12.01 -1.18
N LYS A 11 7.49 11.67 -1.83
CA LYS A 11 7.13 12.04 -3.21
C LYS A 11 8.18 11.67 -4.27
N VAL A 12 8.89 10.56 -4.06
CA VAL A 12 9.90 10.06 -5.00
C VAL A 12 9.30 9.09 -6.02
N THR A 13 9.91 9.01 -7.20
CA THR A 13 9.58 7.96 -8.18
C THR A 13 10.63 6.85 -8.05
N LEU A 14 10.18 5.61 -7.91
CA LEU A 14 11.03 4.43 -7.81
C LEU A 14 10.61 3.41 -8.87
N SER A 15 11.54 2.56 -9.30
CA SER A 15 11.19 1.38 -10.11
C SER A 15 10.38 0.39 -9.29
N LEU A 16 9.59 -0.44 -9.96
CA LEU A 16 8.84 -1.53 -9.32
C LEU A 16 9.78 -2.50 -8.57
N GLU A 17 10.94 -2.83 -9.15
CA GLU A 17 11.97 -3.63 -8.50
C GLU A 17 12.40 -3.01 -7.16
N ARG A 18 12.69 -1.70 -7.15
CA ARG A 18 13.10 -1.02 -5.93
C ARG A 18 11.99 -0.97 -4.89
N ILE A 19 10.74 -0.82 -5.30
CA ILE A 19 9.57 -0.89 -4.41
C ILE A 19 9.50 -2.28 -3.76
N ASN A 20 9.61 -3.34 -4.56
CA ASN A 20 9.56 -4.72 -4.09
C ASN A 20 10.70 -5.04 -3.11
N ASP A 21 11.92 -4.56 -3.39
CA ASP A 21 13.07 -4.73 -2.50
C ASP A 21 12.87 -4.03 -1.14
N ILE A 22 12.23 -2.86 -1.13
CA ILE A 22 11.92 -2.16 0.11
C ILE A 22 10.91 -2.96 0.94
N ILE A 23 9.82 -3.43 0.33
CA ILE A 23 8.77 -4.18 1.04
C ILE A 23 9.33 -5.49 1.61
N LYS A 24 10.10 -6.24 0.82
CA LYS A 24 10.73 -7.50 1.25
C LYS A 24 11.69 -7.34 2.44
N ALA A 25 12.22 -6.15 2.65
CA ALA A 25 13.24 -5.88 3.65
C ALA A 25 12.78 -4.97 4.80
N PHE A 26 11.47 -4.78 5.01
CA PHE A 26 10.95 -3.91 6.09
C PHE A 26 11.59 -4.18 7.46
N VAL A 27 11.83 -5.44 7.79
CA VAL A 27 12.42 -5.84 9.08
C VAL A 27 13.85 -5.33 9.30
N SER A 28 14.59 -4.98 8.25
CA SER A 28 16.02 -4.67 8.33
C SER A 28 16.46 -3.37 7.65
N ASN A 29 15.64 -2.82 6.74
CA ASN A 29 16.03 -1.68 5.92
C ASN A 29 15.62 -0.32 6.53
N GLY A 30 14.96 -0.30 7.69
CA GLY A 30 14.50 0.90 8.39
C GLY A 30 13.30 1.61 7.75
N HIS A 31 12.62 0.95 6.81
CA HIS A 31 11.30 1.34 6.29
C HIS A 31 10.25 0.47 6.99
N ARG A 32 9.30 1.09 7.69
CA ARG A 32 8.20 0.39 8.36
C ARG A 32 6.95 0.31 7.51
N PHE A 33 6.80 1.24 6.57
CA PHE A 33 5.69 1.26 5.63
C PHE A 33 6.16 1.67 4.24
N LEU A 34 5.35 1.35 3.23
CA LEU A 34 5.47 1.90 1.89
C LEU A 34 4.08 2.24 1.35
N VAL A 35 3.91 3.47 0.88
CA VAL A 35 2.71 3.95 0.20
C VAL A 35 3.08 4.24 -1.25
N LEU A 36 2.41 3.59 -2.19
CA LEU A 36 2.49 3.85 -3.64
C LEU A 36 1.18 4.50 -4.07
N TYR A 37 1.24 5.73 -4.57
CA TYR A 37 0.06 6.53 -4.89
C TYR A 37 0.22 7.22 -6.25
N ASP A 38 -0.90 7.59 -6.88
CA ASP A 38 -0.84 8.42 -8.08
C ASP A 38 -0.67 9.90 -7.72
N SER A 39 0.27 10.57 -8.37
CA SER A 39 0.54 12.00 -8.14
C SER A 39 -0.40 12.93 -8.87
N ASP A 40 -1.27 12.38 -9.73
CA ASP A 40 -2.29 13.12 -10.45
C ASP A 40 -3.36 13.61 -9.44
N PRO A 41 -3.64 14.93 -9.33
CA PRO A 41 -4.64 15.45 -8.39
C PRO A 41 -6.04 14.83 -8.56
N ASP A 42 -6.34 14.35 -9.77
CA ASP A 42 -7.61 13.72 -10.12
C ASP A 42 -7.62 12.21 -9.87
N LYS A 43 -6.45 11.60 -9.64
CA LYS A 43 -6.31 10.18 -9.27
C LYS A 43 -5.63 10.10 -7.91
N ARG A 44 -6.43 9.99 -6.85
CA ARG A 44 -5.91 10.00 -5.48
C ARG A 44 -5.72 8.60 -4.89
N ASP A 45 -5.89 7.58 -5.73
CA ASP A 45 -5.78 6.20 -5.32
C ASP A 45 -4.38 5.88 -4.80
N TYR A 46 -4.32 4.96 -3.86
CA TYR A 46 -3.06 4.42 -3.36
C TYR A 46 -3.20 2.98 -2.92
N VAL A 47 -2.07 2.29 -2.94
CA VAL A 47 -1.85 1.04 -2.19
C VAL A 47 -0.75 1.28 -1.17
N GLN A 48 -0.93 0.73 0.03
CA GLN A 48 0.08 0.81 1.08
C GLN A 48 0.23 -0.51 1.81
N THR A 49 1.40 -0.72 2.41
CA THR A 49 1.65 -1.87 3.26
C THR A 49 2.61 -1.53 4.39
N THR A 50 2.42 -2.22 5.51
CA THR A 50 3.24 -2.20 6.72
C THR A 50 3.28 -3.61 7.31
N LEU A 51 4.20 -3.85 8.23
CA LEU A 51 4.07 -5.00 9.13
C LEU A 51 2.92 -4.75 10.11
N GLU A 52 2.12 -5.79 10.36
CA GLU A 52 0.99 -5.75 11.30
C GLU A 52 1.45 -5.71 12.77
N ASP A 53 2.53 -6.42 13.09
CA ASP A 53 3.12 -6.46 14.42
C ASP A 53 4.65 -6.44 14.34
N ASP A 54 5.23 -5.24 14.48
CA ASP A 54 6.68 -5.00 14.46
C ASP A 54 7.45 -5.83 15.52
N THR A 55 6.79 -6.34 16.57
CA THR A 55 7.45 -7.15 17.61
C THR A 55 7.77 -8.57 17.14
N LEU A 56 7.06 -9.05 16.11
CA LEU A 56 7.23 -10.39 15.55
C LEU A 56 8.35 -10.45 14.49
N GLN A 57 8.93 -9.31 14.11
CA GLN A 57 10.01 -9.21 13.11
C GLN A 57 9.63 -9.90 11.79
N ASP A 58 10.41 -10.87 11.33
CA ASP A 58 10.21 -11.63 10.09
C ASP A 58 8.97 -12.54 10.10
N ARG A 59 8.38 -12.77 11.28
CA ARG A 59 7.13 -13.51 11.44
C ARG A 59 5.90 -12.61 11.43
N SER A 60 6.07 -11.29 11.40
CA SER A 60 4.93 -10.39 11.32
C SER A 60 4.17 -10.61 10.01
N PRO A 61 2.84 -10.76 10.05
CA PRO A 61 2.01 -10.58 8.87
C PRO A 61 2.20 -9.19 8.27
N TYR A 62 1.80 -9.04 7.02
CA TYR A 62 1.74 -7.77 6.32
C TYR A 62 0.29 -7.32 6.27
N LEU A 63 0.03 -6.12 6.76
CA LEU A 63 -1.20 -5.42 6.49
C LEU A 63 -1.04 -4.65 5.19
N ILE A 64 -2.01 -4.81 4.29
CA ILE A 64 -2.11 -4.08 3.04
C ILE A 64 -3.44 -3.31 3.04
N GLU A 65 -3.38 -2.08 2.58
CA GLU A 65 -4.56 -1.26 2.36
C GLU A 65 -4.55 -0.65 0.96
N ALA A 66 -5.75 -0.43 0.42
CA ALA A 66 -5.94 0.24 -0.84
C ALA A 66 -7.08 1.26 -0.71
N ARG A 67 -6.82 2.51 -1.11
CA ARG A 67 -7.87 3.52 -1.20
C ARG A 67 -8.18 3.78 -2.66
N VAL A 68 -9.47 3.69 -3.00
CA VAL A 68 -10.00 3.89 -4.34
C VAL A 68 -10.98 5.04 -4.33
N TYR A 69 -10.71 6.08 -5.11
CA TYR A 69 -11.57 7.26 -5.24
C TYR A 69 -12.55 7.07 -6.39
N HIS A 70 -13.84 7.34 -6.13
CA HIS A 70 -14.91 7.19 -7.13
C HIS A 70 -15.23 8.52 -7.79
N ILE A 71 -15.34 9.57 -6.98
CA ILE A 71 -15.47 10.98 -7.39
C ILE A 71 -14.64 11.85 -6.43
N LYS A 72 -14.60 13.16 -6.70
CA LYS A 72 -13.92 14.13 -5.84
C LYS A 72 -14.42 13.99 -4.40
N ASP A 73 -13.51 13.59 -3.52
CA ASP A 73 -13.70 13.44 -2.07
C ASP A 73 -14.60 12.28 -1.60
N THR A 74 -14.97 11.34 -2.49
CA THR A 74 -15.53 10.05 -2.08
C THR A 74 -14.58 8.91 -2.42
N PHE A 75 -14.42 7.99 -1.46
CA PHE A 75 -13.52 6.86 -1.61
C PHE A 75 -14.09 5.63 -0.90
N THR A 76 -13.57 4.47 -1.28
CA THR A 76 -13.63 3.26 -0.46
C THR A 76 -12.21 2.90 -0.03
N HIS A 77 -12.04 2.55 1.24
CA HIS A 77 -10.77 2.12 1.81
C HIS A 77 -10.87 0.65 2.19
N TYR A 78 -10.03 -0.17 1.57
CA TYR A 78 -9.99 -1.61 1.77
C TYR A 78 -8.76 -2.00 2.58
N ARG A 79 -8.91 -2.99 3.47
CA ARG A 79 -7.81 -3.59 4.24
C ARG A 79 -7.79 -5.10 4.08
N LYS A 80 -6.59 -5.68 4.10
CA LYS A 80 -6.39 -7.13 4.21
C LYS A 80 -5.06 -7.44 4.88
N ILE A 81 -4.98 -8.62 5.51
CA ILE A 81 -3.75 -9.14 6.11
C ILE A 81 -3.29 -10.37 5.34
N TYR A 82 -2.00 -10.42 5.03
CA TYR A 82 -1.34 -11.55 4.40
C TYR A 82 -0.19 -12.04 5.27
N ALA A 83 -0.05 -13.35 5.42
CA ALA A 83 1.03 -13.94 6.22
C ALA A 83 2.42 -13.78 5.57
N LYS A 84 2.49 -13.60 4.24
CA LYS A 84 3.74 -13.57 3.50
C LYS A 84 3.79 -12.38 2.55
N VAL A 85 4.98 -11.79 2.41
CA VAL A 85 5.22 -10.68 1.49
C VAL A 85 4.90 -11.03 0.04
N VAL A 86 5.11 -12.28 -0.38
CA VAL A 86 4.85 -12.73 -1.77
C VAL A 86 3.38 -12.56 -2.18
N ASP A 87 2.46 -12.54 -1.23
CA ASP A 87 1.03 -12.35 -1.48
C ASP A 87 0.64 -10.85 -1.53
N VAL A 88 1.53 -9.96 -1.06
CA VAL A 88 1.36 -8.49 -1.04
C VAL A 88 1.89 -7.84 -2.32
N LEU A 89 3.05 -8.31 -2.81
CA LEU A 89 3.73 -7.71 -3.96
C LEU A 89 2.85 -7.58 -5.23
N PRO A 90 1.97 -8.56 -5.57
CA PRO A 90 1.13 -8.44 -6.75
C PRO A 90 0.22 -7.20 -6.76
N PHE A 91 -0.21 -6.70 -5.60
CA PHE A 91 -1.04 -5.51 -5.52
C PHE A 91 -0.26 -4.23 -5.87
N PHE A 92 1.02 -4.16 -5.46
CA PHE A 92 1.91 -3.07 -5.84
C PHE A 92 2.25 -3.11 -7.32
N GLU A 93 2.50 -4.29 -7.88
CA GLU A 93 2.74 -4.48 -9.30
C GLU A 93 1.54 -4.06 -10.15
N ALA A 94 0.35 -4.58 -9.82
CA ALA A 94 -0.87 -4.25 -10.52
C ALA A 94 -1.16 -2.73 -10.45
N PHE A 95 -1.06 -2.13 -9.27
CA PHE A 95 -1.25 -0.69 -9.12
C PHE A 95 -0.22 0.12 -9.90
N TYR A 96 1.06 -0.28 -9.88
CA TYR A 96 2.13 0.38 -10.64
C TYR A 96 1.86 0.37 -12.15
N GLN A 97 1.33 -0.74 -12.66
CA GLN A 97 0.99 -0.94 -14.08
C GLN A 97 -0.39 -0.39 -14.47
N ASN A 98 -1.18 0.13 -13.53
CA ASN A 98 -2.59 0.51 -13.70
C ASN A 98 -3.49 -0.67 -14.12
N THR A 99 -3.15 -1.88 -13.69
CA THR A 99 -4.00 -3.05 -13.82
C THR A 99 -5.11 -2.99 -12.77
N PRO A 100 -6.39 -3.19 -13.14
CA PRO A 100 -7.49 -3.19 -12.19
C PRO A 100 -7.29 -4.20 -11.06
N LEU A 101 -7.56 -3.78 -9.83
CA LEU A 101 -7.51 -4.61 -8.64
C LEU A 101 -8.91 -5.08 -8.24
N SER A 102 -9.02 -6.32 -7.77
CA SER A 102 -10.25 -6.86 -7.16
C SER A 102 -10.16 -6.80 -5.64
N TYR A 103 -11.23 -6.32 -5.01
CA TYR A 103 -11.35 -6.15 -3.56
C TYR A 103 -12.45 -7.02 -2.93
N GLU A 104 -12.99 -8.00 -3.67
CA GLU A 104 -14.15 -8.83 -3.26
C GLU A 104 -13.99 -9.51 -1.89
N ASN A 105 -12.75 -9.78 -1.47
CA ASN A 105 -12.43 -10.45 -0.21
C ASN A 105 -11.56 -9.58 0.70
N TRP A 106 -11.70 -8.26 0.60
CA TRP A 106 -11.06 -7.28 1.47
C TRP A 106 -12.09 -6.66 2.39
N GLU A 107 -11.67 -6.29 3.58
CA GLU A 107 -12.52 -5.58 4.53
C GLU A 107 -12.69 -4.12 4.07
N ASP A 108 -13.93 -3.62 4.00
CA ASP A 108 -14.21 -2.20 3.81
C ASP A 108 -14.10 -1.47 5.17
N VAL A 109 -13.00 -0.73 5.33
CA VAL A 109 -12.67 0.04 6.53
C VAL A 109 -12.91 1.54 6.33
N THR A 110 -13.67 1.95 5.30
CA THR A 110 -13.88 3.36 4.93
C THR A 110 -14.33 4.21 6.12
N LYS A 111 -15.22 3.67 6.97
CA LYS A 111 -15.77 4.38 8.13
C LYS A 111 -14.71 4.83 9.14
N GLU A 112 -13.60 4.09 9.30
CA GLU A 112 -12.48 4.48 10.19
C GLU A 112 -11.82 5.80 9.75
N PHE A 113 -12.05 6.24 8.51
CA PHE A 113 -11.41 7.41 7.90
C PHE A 113 -12.41 8.52 7.55
N LEU A 114 -13.69 8.36 7.90
CA LEU A 114 -14.73 9.36 7.69
C LEU A 114 -15.01 10.22 8.94
N GLU A 115 -14.49 9.83 10.11
CA GLU A 115 -14.60 10.61 11.34
C GLU A 115 -13.37 11.54 11.48
N ASN A 116 -13.54 12.79 11.03
CA ASN A 116 -12.78 13.97 11.45
C ASN A 116 -13.71 15.19 11.44
#